data_AF-A0A6C0B6J6-F1
#
_entry.id   AF-A0A6C0B6J6-F1
#
_cell.length_a   1.000
_cell.length_b   1.000
_cell.length_c   1.000
_cell.angle_alpha   90.00
_cell.angle_beta   90.00
_cell.angle_gamma   90.00
#
_symmetry.space_group_name_H-M   'P 1'
#
loop_
_entity.id
_entity.type
_entity.pdbx_description
1 polymer ?
#
loop_
_entity_poly.entity_id
_entity_poly.type
_entity_poly.pdbx_seq_one_letter_code
_entity_poly.pdbx_strand_id
1 'polypeptide(L)'
;MEPTVRLEPVVCCQVCCSNYNKTTRHLVKCYFANCGYESCKECVRTYLTSITTDPHCMKCRNKWNIEFTKTSLNASFMEKDYRVHRRKILTDTEIAKIPEYYEGALRYGKISESDKQMAEIINQIAELRNQISELYREHEQIRINMGNISQVARKFVMPCQTGGCRGMLSSQYKCDLCLKHTCPKCFIAVEGGDHICKQEDVDTVEELRKNTRPCPNCGMRISKIDGCDQMWCTECKTAFSWSKGTVEKGVVHNPHYYQWMREHGQVAVTPVNQCNQNAVFNGSGRQITEITNDCINSRRIPRIFCEVFDNMEFRTDVKNRGEKALKDAVEKYMPFYGRVKPMVTATKTLAEMIRVNSQYLTNFHRYIVHMEQVELRPLAEAIRTRTQNKYSIYRYILNEIDRELLADDLIRADTTTMKDRAFMDILDALVMVGKQILVDCMTELQQNRDPQCLELYDKFDYGSTMTNYYNPAFISQFVICEAAFPCEKMVEYHNKILKITEKYTMAIRRYCAYSTVESLRFLLIYNSRKTLPLWNYTEGRTSYHGFQNKTEIQNEIDQHRTLLAEMDKICEVAVEHTLENTFV
;
A
#
# COMPACT_ATOMS: atom_id res chain seq x y z
N MET A 1 14.30 -31.73 -75.88
CA MET A 1 14.36 -31.62 -74.41
C MET A 1 13.12 -30.86 -73.98
N GLU A 2 12.16 -31.53 -73.33
CA GLU A 2 10.99 -30.85 -72.78
C GLU A 2 11.37 -30.14 -71.46
N PRO A 3 10.84 -28.93 -71.19
CA PRO A 3 11.10 -28.24 -69.94
C PRO A 3 10.30 -28.90 -68.81
N THR A 4 10.99 -29.42 -67.79
CA THR A 4 10.38 -29.92 -66.56
C THR A 4 9.77 -28.77 -65.77
N VAL A 5 8.45 -28.62 -65.88
CA VAL A 5 7.66 -27.72 -65.03
C VAL A 5 7.78 -28.18 -63.58
N ARG A 6 8.55 -27.46 -62.77
CA ARG A 6 8.53 -27.62 -61.31
C ARG A 6 7.19 -27.08 -60.79
N LEU A 7 6.26 -27.99 -60.52
CA LEU A 7 5.06 -27.67 -59.76
C LEU A 7 5.47 -27.27 -58.34
N GLU A 8 5.23 -26.01 -57.98
CA GLU A 8 5.31 -25.59 -56.57
C GLU A 8 4.31 -26.40 -55.75
N PRO A 9 4.66 -26.85 -54.52
CA PRO A 9 3.77 -27.66 -53.71
C PRO A 9 2.54 -26.84 -53.33
N VAL A 10 1.37 -27.26 -53.83
CA VAL A 10 0.09 -26.61 -53.54
C VAL A 10 -0.22 -26.78 -52.05
N VAL A 11 -0.03 -25.71 -51.27
CA VAL A 11 -0.28 -25.72 -49.84
C VAL A 11 -1.80 -25.79 -49.59
N CYS A 12 -2.27 -26.96 -49.17
CA CYS A 12 -3.67 -27.25 -48.92
C CYS A 12 -3.95 -27.51 -47.43
N CYS A 13 -5.20 -27.31 -47.03
CA CYS A 13 -5.65 -27.53 -45.66
C CYS A 13 -5.68 -29.02 -45.32
N GLN A 14 -5.01 -29.41 -44.24
CA GLN A 14 -4.94 -30.80 -43.76
C GLN A 14 -6.28 -31.37 -43.25
N VAL A 15 -7.35 -30.58 -43.22
CA VAL A 15 -8.69 -31.00 -42.77
C VAL A 15 -9.68 -31.18 -43.92
N CYS A 16 -9.65 -30.29 -44.93
CA CYS A 16 -10.59 -30.32 -46.07
C CYS A 16 -9.93 -30.43 -47.44
N CYS A 17 -8.62 -30.67 -47.49
CA CYS A 17 -7.77 -30.76 -48.69
C CYS A 17 -7.87 -29.57 -49.67
N SER A 18 -8.54 -28.48 -49.28
CA SER A 18 -8.74 -27.29 -50.11
C SER A 18 -7.57 -26.34 -50.01
N ASN A 19 -7.25 -25.65 -51.11
CA ASN A 19 -6.19 -24.64 -51.17
C ASN A 19 -6.49 -23.47 -50.22
N TYR A 20 -5.45 -22.92 -49.58
CA TYR A 20 -5.58 -21.71 -48.77
C TYR A 20 -5.90 -20.48 -49.63
N ASN A 21 -6.65 -19.52 -49.09
CA ASN A 21 -6.97 -18.25 -49.74
C ASN A 21 -6.93 -17.08 -48.73
N LYS A 22 -7.00 -15.83 -49.19
CA LYS A 22 -6.89 -14.65 -48.31
C LYS A 22 -8.14 -14.37 -47.44
N THR A 23 -9.24 -15.10 -47.61
CA THR A 23 -10.55 -14.75 -47.03
C THR A 23 -11.15 -15.85 -46.15
N THR A 24 -11.86 -16.81 -46.76
CA THR A 24 -12.61 -17.89 -46.08
C THR A 24 -11.72 -19.05 -45.66
N ARG A 25 -10.73 -19.39 -46.49
CA ARG A 25 -9.74 -20.45 -46.26
C ARG A 25 -8.37 -19.84 -45.93
N HIS A 26 -8.34 -18.77 -45.13
CA HIS A 26 -7.08 -18.25 -44.59
C HIS A 26 -6.44 -19.25 -43.63
N LEU A 27 -5.11 -19.34 -43.63
CA LEU A 27 -4.37 -20.17 -42.69
C LEU A 27 -4.61 -19.70 -41.24
N VAL A 28 -4.95 -20.62 -40.35
CA VAL A 28 -5.05 -20.40 -38.91
C VAL A 28 -4.06 -21.35 -38.24
N LYS A 29 -3.07 -20.78 -37.56
CA LYS A 29 -2.01 -21.50 -36.85
C LYS A 29 -2.21 -21.37 -35.35
N CYS A 30 -2.16 -22.48 -34.64
CA CYS A 30 -2.25 -22.50 -33.18
C CYS A 30 -1.04 -21.80 -32.54
N TYR A 31 -1.28 -20.76 -31.73
CA TYR A 31 -0.22 -19.94 -31.13
C TYR A 31 0.56 -20.64 -29.99
N PHE A 32 0.08 -21.77 -29.48
CA PHE A 32 0.83 -22.56 -28.49
C PHE A 32 2.07 -23.17 -29.14
N ALA A 33 3.26 -22.78 -28.66
CA ALA A 33 4.56 -23.20 -29.18
C ALA A 33 4.68 -24.73 -29.36
N ASN A 34 4.20 -25.50 -28.39
CA ASN A 34 4.28 -26.97 -28.39
C ASN A 34 3.23 -27.65 -29.30
N CYS A 35 2.40 -26.88 -30.04
CA CYS A 35 1.34 -27.41 -30.88
C CYS A 35 1.54 -27.08 -32.36
N GLY A 36 1.65 -25.79 -32.68
CA GLY A 36 1.87 -25.27 -34.04
C GLY A 36 0.86 -25.69 -35.11
N TYR A 37 -0.26 -26.32 -34.75
CA TYR A 37 -1.18 -26.95 -35.70
C TYR A 37 -1.85 -25.94 -36.64
N GLU A 38 -1.98 -26.34 -37.90
CA GLU A 38 -2.43 -25.50 -39.01
C GLU A 38 -3.70 -26.05 -39.66
N SER A 39 -4.69 -25.19 -39.83
CA SER A 39 -5.95 -25.49 -40.51
C SER A 39 -6.52 -24.23 -41.16
N CYS A 40 -7.46 -24.36 -42.10
CA CYS A 40 -8.08 -23.19 -42.72
C CYS A 40 -9.19 -22.63 -41.82
N LYS A 41 -9.39 -21.31 -41.88
CA LYS A 41 -10.38 -20.58 -41.08
C LYS A 41 -11.77 -21.20 -41.13
N GLU A 42 -12.23 -21.65 -42.31
CA GLU A 42 -13.50 -22.36 -42.50
C GLU A 42 -13.57 -23.66 -41.68
N CYS A 43 -12.55 -24.53 -41.75
CA CYS A 43 -12.52 -25.77 -40.94
C CYS A 43 -12.49 -25.49 -39.43
N VAL A 44 -11.74 -24.46 -39.00
CA VAL A 44 -11.72 -24.06 -37.59
C VAL A 44 -13.08 -23.54 -37.14
N ARG A 45 -13.77 -22.73 -37.95
CA ARG A 45 -15.13 -22.25 -37.65
C ARG A 45 -16.11 -23.41 -37.52
N THR A 46 -16.15 -24.31 -38.52
CA THR A 46 -17.01 -25.51 -38.52
C THR A 46 -16.78 -26.37 -37.27
N TYR A 47 -15.52 -26.58 -36.90
CA TYR A 47 -15.14 -27.31 -35.68
C TYR A 47 -15.65 -26.62 -34.40
N LEU A 48 -15.47 -25.30 -34.27
CA LEU A 48 -15.96 -24.56 -33.11
C LEU A 48 -17.49 -24.54 -33.01
N THR A 49 -18.21 -24.64 -34.13
CA THR A 49 -19.68 -24.79 -34.17
C THR A 49 -20.17 -26.24 -34.07
N SER A 50 -19.28 -27.23 -33.93
CA SER A 50 -19.65 -28.64 -33.71
C SER A 50 -19.35 -29.14 -32.29
N ILE A 51 -18.54 -28.43 -31.52
CA ILE A 51 -18.20 -28.77 -30.12
C ILE A 51 -19.12 -28.08 -29.12
N THR A 52 -19.26 -28.66 -27.92
CA THR A 52 -20.02 -28.08 -26.79
C THR A 52 -19.16 -27.23 -25.85
N THR A 53 -17.84 -27.34 -25.96
CA THR A 53 -16.83 -26.69 -25.11
C THR A 53 -16.47 -25.27 -25.56
N ASP A 54 -15.74 -24.55 -24.70
CA ASP A 54 -15.13 -23.25 -25.04
C ASP A 54 -14.15 -23.37 -26.23
N PRO A 55 -13.86 -22.29 -26.97
CA PRO A 55 -12.99 -22.35 -28.13
C PRO A 55 -11.59 -22.89 -27.81
N HIS A 56 -11.18 -23.96 -28.49
CA HIS A 56 -9.88 -24.60 -28.29
C HIS A 56 -9.30 -25.19 -29.58
N CYS A 57 -8.00 -25.50 -29.55
CA CYS A 57 -7.34 -26.15 -30.68
C CYS A 57 -7.87 -27.57 -30.91
N MET A 58 -8.09 -27.96 -32.17
CA MET A 58 -8.53 -29.31 -32.53
C MET A 58 -7.46 -30.41 -32.32
N LYS A 59 -6.17 -30.04 -32.27
CA LYS A 59 -5.05 -30.97 -31.97
C LYS A 59 -4.78 -31.04 -30.46
N CYS A 60 -4.29 -29.97 -29.85
CA CYS A 60 -3.84 -30.02 -28.45
C CYS A 60 -4.95 -29.80 -27.40
N ARG A 61 -6.18 -29.43 -27.81
CA ARG A 61 -7.32 -29.13 -26.92
C ARG A 61 -7.11 -27.98 -25.91
N ASN A 62 -5.97 -27.31 -25.94
CA ASN A 62 -5.76 -26.08 -25.17
C ASN A 62 -6.75 -24.99 -25.60
N LYS A 63 -7.41 -24.37 -24.63
CA LYS A 63 -8.32 -23.23 -24.81
C LYS A 63 -7.60 -22.05 -25.46
N TRP A 64 -8.23 -21.45 -26.46
CA TRP A 64 -7.74 -20.23 -27.09
C TRP A 64 -8.28 -18.99 -26.39
N ASN A 65 -7.46 -17.95 -26.30
CA ASN A 65 -7.91 -16.63 -25.85
C ASN A 65 -8.80 -15.95 -26.89
N ILE A 66 -9.59 -14.97 -26.43
CA ILE A 66 -10.60 -14.32 -27.28
C ILE A 66 -9.97 -13.41 -28.34
N GLU A 67 -8.82 -12.81 -28.05
CA GLU A 67 -8.03 -12.02 -29.00
C GLU A 67 -7.66 -12.85 -30.25
N PHE A 68 -7.12 -14.06 -30.04
CA PHE A 68 -6.80 -15.00 -31.13
C PHE A 68 -8.06 -15.38 -31.91
N THR A 69 -9.15 -15.77 -31.24
CA THR A 69 -10.37 -16.16 -31.96
C THR A 69 -10.98 -15.01 -32.77
N LYS A 70 -11.04 -13.78 -32.24
CA LYS A 70 -11.52 -12.61 -32.98
C LYS A 70 -10.62 -12.22 -34.14
N THR A 71 -9.30 -12.32 -33.96
CA THR A 71 -8.32 -11.95 -35.00
C THR A 71 -8.26 -13.01 -36.10
N SER A 72 -8.08 -14.27 -35.75
CA SER A 72 -7.89 -15.38 -36.70
C SER A 72 -9.19 -15.88 -37.33
N LEU A 73 -10.34 -15.73 -36.67
CA LEU A 73 -11.65 -16.21 -37.16
C LEU A 73 -12.63 -15.09 -37.53
N ASN A 74 -12.21 -13.82 -37.44
CA ASN A 74 -13.01 -12.59 -37.53
C ASN A 74 -13.94 -12.36 -36.31
N ALA A 75 -13.93 -11.14 -35.76
CA ALA A 75 -14.79 -10.75 -34.64
C ALA A 75 -16.29 -10.95 -34.95
N SER A 76 -16.71 -10.68 -36.19
CA SER A 76 -18.11 -10.84 -36.62
C SER A 76 -18.62 -12.29 -36.52
N PHE A 77 -17.77 -13.29 -36.74
CA PHE A 77 -18.12 -14.70 -36.56
C PHE A 77 -18.29 -15.04 -35.08
N MET A 78 -17.38 -14.56 -34.23
CA MET A 78 -17.45 -14.78 -32.78
C MET A 78 -18.68 -14.11 -32.14
N GLU A 79 -19.06 -12.94 -32.63
CA GLU A 79 -20.14 -12.12 -32.08
C GLU A 79 -21.53 -12.48 -32.63
N LYS A 80 -21.60 -13.16 -33.79
CA LYS A 80 -22.83 -13.63 -34.43
C LYS A 80 -22.94 -15.16 -34.40
N ASP A 81 -22.29 -15.84 -35.35
CA ASP A 81 -22.48 -17.27 -35.61
C ASP A 81 -22.13 -18.15 -34.40
N TYR A 82 -20.95 -17.94 -33.81
CA TYR A 82 -20.52 -18.68 -32.62
C TYR A 82 -21.38 -18.34 -31.39
N ARG A 83 -21.86 -17.09 -31.27
CA ARG A 83 -22.76 -16.68 -30.18
C ARG A 83 -24.12 -17.39 -30.26
N VAL A 84 -24.67 -17.56 -31.47
CA VAL A 84 -25.91 -18.34 -31.70
C VAL A 84 -25.70 -19.81 -31.34
N HIS A 85 -24.57 -20.40 -31.75
CA HIS A 85 -24.20 -21.76 -31.35
C HIS A 85 -24.09 -21.90 -29.83
N ARG A 86 -23.33 -21.01 -29.17
CA ARG A 86 -23.14 -21.02 -27.71
C ARG A 86 -24.46 -20.82 -26.95
N ARG A 87 -25.34 -19.91 -27.40
CA ARG A 87 -26.71 -19.74 -26.87
C ARG A 87 -27.48 -21.05 -26.88
N LYS A 88 -27.47 -21.76 -28.02
CA LYS A 88 -28.13 -23.07 -28.15
C LYS A 88 -27.53 -24.10 -27.20
N ILE A 89 -26.21 -24.30 -27.21
CA ILE A 89 -25.54 -25.30 -26.38
C ILE A 89 -25.79 -25.08 -24.88
N LEU A 90 -25.69 -23.84 -24.39
CA LEU A 90 -25.96 -23.52 -22.98
C LEU A 90 -27.40 -23.89 -22.60
N THR A 91 -28.37 -23.52 -23.45
CA THR A 91 -29.79 -23.77 -23.22
C THR A 91 -30.10 -25.26 -23.23
N ASP A 92 -29.65 -25.98 -24.25
CA ASP A 92 -29.88 -27.43 -24.40
C ASP A 92 -29.20 -28.21 -23.26
N THR A 93 -28.03 -27.75 -22.79
CA THR A 93 -27.30 -28.36 -21.65
C THR A 93 -28.03 -28.16 -20.32
N GLU A 94 -28.54 -26.96 -20.03
CA GLU A 94 -29.25 -26.71 -18.77
C GLU A 94 -30.66 -27.32 -18.78
N ILE A 95 -31.32 -27.42 -19.94
CA ILE A 95 -32.59 -28.17 -20.11
C ILE A 95 -32.36 -29.68 -19.85
N ALA A 96 -31.29 -30.27 -20.38
CA ALA A 96 -30.96 -31.67 -20.11
C ALA A 96 -30.71 -31.97 -18.62
N LYS A 97 -30.31 -30.96 -17.83
CA LYS A 97 -30.09 -31.04 -16.38
C LYS A 97 -31.32 -30.69 -15.52
N ILE A 98 -32.49 -30.43 -16.11
CA ILE A 98 -33.72 -30.14 -15.33
C ILE A 98 -33.97 -31.12 -14.16
N PRO A 99 -33.72 -32.44 -14.28
CA PRO A 99 -33.85 -33.36 -13.15
C PRO A 99 -32.97 -33.01 -11.93
N GLU A 100 -31.76 -32.46 -12.14
CA GLU A 100 -30.86 -32.00 -11.08
C GLU A 100 -31.41 -30.76 -10.35
N TYR A 101 -32.18 -29.94 -11.08
CA TYR A 101 -32.69 -28.65 -10.62
C TYR A 101 -34.13 -28.71 -10.11
N TYR A 102 -34.85 -29.82 -10.32
CA TYR A 102 -36.29 -29.92 -10.08
C TYR A 102 -36.67 -29.66 -8.61
N GLU A 103 -35.96 -30.26 -7.65
CA GLU A 103 -36.17 -29.98 -6.21
C GLU A 103 -35.90 -28.52 -5.85
N GLY A 104 -34.91 -27.88 -6.48
CA GLY A 104 -34.62 -26.45 -6.34
C GLY A 104 -35.76 -25.59 -6.88
N ALA A 105 -36.31 -25.96 -8.04
CA ALA A 105 -37.46 -25.29 -8.65
C ALA A 105 -38.75 -25.48 -7.84
N LEU A 106 -38.99 -26.66 -7.24
CA LEU A 106 -40.12 -26.88 -6.35
C LEU A 106 -40.04 -26.04 -5.07
N ARG A 107 -38.84 -25.87 -4.49
CA ARG A 107 -38.63 -24.97 -3.35
C ARG A 107 -38.83 -23.51 -3.77
N TYR A 108 -38.26 -23.11 -4.92
CA TYR A 108 -38.42 -21.78 -5.48
C TYR A 108 -39.87 -21.46 -5.87
N GLY A 109 -40.67 -22.43 -6.31
CA GLY A 109 -42.10 -22.24 -6.59
C GLY A 109 -42.96 -22.25 -5.33
N LYS A 110 -42.50 -22.92 -4.27
CA LYS A 110 -43.07 -22.88 -2.92
C LYS A 110 -42.48 -21.74 -2.08
N ILE A 111 -42.28 -20.55 -2.67
CA ILE A 111 -41.94 -19.32 -1.91
C ILE A 111 -42.94 -19.22 -0.76
N SER A 112 -42.46 -19.52 0.45
CA SER A 112 -43.30 -19.45 1.63
C SER A 112 -43.62 -17.98 1.90
N GLU A 113 -44.65 -17.72 2.70
CA GLU A 113 -44.89 -16.34 3.16
C GLU A 113 -43.64 -15.79 3.88
N SER A 114 -42.89 -16.67 4.55
CA SER A 114 -41.58 -16.39 5.15
C SER A 114 -40.48 -16.01 4.14
N ASP A 115 -40.49 -16.54 2.91
CA ASP A 115 -39.52 -16.19 1.88
C ASP A 115 -39.83 -14.82 1.26
N LYS A 116 -41.12 -14.47 1.12
CA LYS A 116 -41.52 -13.10 0.77
C LYS A 116 -41.11 -12.12 1.87
N GLN A 117 -41.40 -12.46 3.13
CA GLN A 117 -40.98 -11.68 4.29
C GLN A 117 -39.45 -11.55 4.35
N MET A 118 -38.69 -12.60 4.01
CA MET A 118 -37.22 -12.53 3.97
C MET A 118 -36.71 -11.65 2.82
N ALA A 119 -37.33 -11.68 1.64
CA ALA A 119 -37.03 -10.76 0.55
C ALA A 119 -37.34 -9.29 0.92
N GLU A 120 -38.46 -9.07 1.62
CA GLU A 120 -38.87 -7.75 2.11
C GLU A 120 -37.93 -7.23 3.21
N ILE A 121 -37.50 -8.09 4.14
CA ILE A 121 -36.45 -7.78 5.13
C ILE A 121 -35.11 -7.49 4.44
N ILE A 122 -34.73 -8.22 3.39
CA ILE A 122 -33.50 -7.95 2.63
C ILE A 122 -33.58 -6.58 1.92
N ASN A 123 -34.74 -6.22 1.36
CA ASN A 123 -34.96 -4.89 0.79
C ASN A 123 -34.87 -3.80 1.87
N GLN A 124 -35.51 -3.99 3.03
CA GLN A 124 -35.39 -3.08 4.18
C GLN A 124 -33.93 -2.95 4.66
N ILE A 125 -33.16 -4.03 4.70
CA ILE A 125 -31.72 -4.01 5.03
C ILE A 125 -30.93 -3.22 3.98
N ALA A 126 -31.22 -3.38 2.69
CA ALA A 126 -30.57 -2.63 1.62
C ALA A 126 -30.89 -1.13 1.69
N GLU A 127 -32.15 -0.78 1.95
CA GLU A 127 -32.61 0.60 2.10
C GLU A 127 -32.04 1.26 3.36
N LEU A 128 -32.04 0.58 4.51
CA LEU A 128 -31.37 1.03 5.72
C LEU A 128 -29.86 1.19 5.52
N ARG A 129 -29.19 0.33 4.75
CA ARG A 129 -27.77 0.50 4.39
C ARG A 129 -27.54 1.75 3.52
N ASN A 130 -28.45 2.07 2.61
CA ASN A 130 -28.39 3.30 1.81
C ASN A 130 -28.58 4.54 2.69
N GLN A 131 -29.59 4.53 3.57
CA GLN A 131 -29.83 5.60 4.56
C GLN A 131 -28.63 5.78 5.50
N ILE A 132 -28.04 4.69 6.00
CA ILE A 132 -26.80 4.72 6.80
C ILE A 132 -25.65 5.34 5.98
N SER A 133 -25.50 4.99 4.71
CA SER A 133 -24.48 5.55 3.82
C SER A 133 -24.69 7.05 3.51
N GLU A 134 -25.94 7.50 3.45
CA GLU A 134 -26.30 8.92 3.34
C GLU A 134 -26.01 9.67 4.64
N LEU A 135 -26.45 9.15 5.79
CA LEU A 135 -26.15 9.71 7.11
C LEU A 135 -24.65 9.74 7.41
N TYR A 136 -23.87 8.75 6.97
CA TYR A 136 -22.40 8.79 7.08
C TYR A 136 -21.78 9.87 6.17
N ARG A 137 -22.30 10.06 4.96
CA ARG A 137 -21.84 11.15 4.07
C ARG A 137 -22.21 12.53 4.62
N GLU A 138 -23.41 12.67 5.17
CA GLU A 138 -23.86 13.91 5.83
C GLU A 138 -23.05 14.19 7.10
N HIS A 139 -22.82 13.18 7.95
CA HIS A 139 -21.92 13.27 9.11
C HIS A 139 -20.49 13.66 8.70
N GLU A 140 -19.94 13.07 7.63
CA GLU A 140 -18.62 13.46 7.11
C GLU A 140 -18.63 14.90 6.60
N GLN A 141 -19.65 15.32 5.86
CA GLN A 141 -19.79 16.69 5.37
C GLN A 141 -19.93 17.70 6.51
N ILE A 142 -20.71 17.38 7.55
CA ILE A 142 -20.82 18.19 8.77
C ILE A 142 -19.47 18.23 9.50
N ARG A 143 -18.74 17.11 9.59
CA ARG A 143 -17.40 17.07 10.20
C ARG A 143 -16.38 17.89 9.43
N ILE A 144 -16.40 17.87 8.10
CA ILE A 144 -15.56 18.70 7.22
C ILE A 144 -15.92 20.19 7.41
N ASN A 145 -17.22 20.52 7.41
CA ASN A 145 -17.70 21.88 7.64
C ASN A 145 -17.32 22.40 9.04
N MET A 146 -17.40 21.57 10.08
CA MET A 146 -16.92 21.88 11.43
C MET A 146 -15.39 21.97 11.51
N GLY A 147 -14.66 21.15 10.75
CA GLY A 147 -13.21 21.20 10.62
C GLY A 147 -12.72 22.54 10.10
N ASN A 148 -13.45 23.12 9.14
CA ASN A 148 -13.19 24.47 8.63
C ASN A 148 -13.50 25.60 9.63
N ILE A 149 -14.26 25.33 10.70
CA ILE A 149 -14.58 26.29 11.77
C ILE A 149 -13.56 26.18 12.94
N SER A 150 -12.82 25.07 13.06
CA SER A 150 -11.96 24.76 14.23
C SER A 150 -10.49 25.17 14.12
N GLN A 151 -10.13 26.14 13.27
CA GLN A 151 -8.74 26.64 13.18
C GLN A 151 -8.35 27.76 14.19
N VAL A 152 -9.13 27.95 15.26
CA VAL A 152 -8.68 28.73 16.43
C VAL A 152 -8.67 27.83 17.66
N ALA A 153 -7.53 27.17 17.89
CA ALA A 153 -7.32 26.37 19.10
C ALA A 153 -7.45 27.27 20.35
N ARG A 154 -8.49 27.03 21.16
CA ARG A 154 -8.70 27.77 22.42
C ARG A 154 -7.54 27.45 23.37
N LYS A 155 -6.77 28.47 23.75
CA LYS A 155 -5.72 28.33 24.77
C LYS A 155 -6.37 28.35 26.16
N PHE A 156 -6.21 27.28 26.91
CA PHE A 156 -6.62 27.18 28.31
C PHE A 156 -5.42 27.43 29.23
N VAL A 157 -5.63 28.14 30.33
CA VAL A 157 -4.55 28.59 31.23
C VAL A 157 -4.29 27.58 32.34
N MET A 158 -5.35 27.03 32.95
CA MET A 158 -5.31 26.05 34.05
C MET A 158 -6.71 25.47 34.31
N PRO A 159 -6.85 24.38 35.10
CA PRO A 159 -8.15 23.92 35.61
C PRO A 159 -8.85 24.97 36.49
N CYS A 160 -10.17 24.88 36.59
CA CYS A 160 -10.98 25.73 37.45
C CYS A 160 -10.67 25.48 38.94
N GLN A 161 -10.58 26.56 39.72
CA GLN A 161 -10.29 26.51 41.16
C GLN A 161 -11.56 26.52 42.03
N THR A 162 -12.75 26.40 41.42
CA THR A 162 -14.01 26.24 42.15
C THR A 162 -14.18 24.79 42.57
N GLY A 163 -14.37 24.54 43.87
CA GLY A 163 -14.56 23.18 44.42
C GLY A 163 -15.64 22.40 43.66
N GLY A 164 -15.29 21.19 43.19
CA GLY A 164 -16.18 20.31 42.41
C GLY A 164 -16.30 20.62 40.92
N CYS A 165 -15.80 21.76 40.42
CA CYS A 165 -15.86 22.11 39.00
C CYS A 165 -14.75 21.41 38.19
N ARG A 166 -15.12 20.66 37.14
CA ARG A 166 -14.18 20.00 36.20
C ARG A 166 -13.84 20.87 34.97
N GLY A 167 -14.09 22.17 35.04
CA GLY A 167 -13.90 23.07 33.91
C GLY A 167 -12.48 23.62 33.76
N MET A 168 -12.22 24.23 32.61
CA MET A 168 -10.95 24.88 32.27
C MET A 168 -11.11 26.40 32.27
N LEU A 169 -10.05 27.12 32.64
CA LEU A 169 -10.00 28.58 32.56
C LEU A 169 -9.46 29.04 31.20
N SER A 170 -10.15 30.00 30.58
CA SER A 170 -9.68 30.71 29.39
C SER A 170 -8.54 31.68 29.71
N SER A 171 -7.96 32.33 28.69
CA SER A 171 -6.98 33.42 28.85
C SER A 171 -7.45 34.58 29.76
N GLN A 172 -8.76 34.73 29.94
CA GLN A 172 -9.38 35.74 30.82
C GLN A 172 -9.60 35.22 32.26
N TYR A 173 -9.06 34.05 32.61
CA TYR A 173 -9.28 33.35 33.88
C TYR A 173 -10.76 33.10 34.21
N LYS A 174 -11.62 33.04 33.19
CA LYS A 174 -13.04 32.68 33.29
C LYS A 174 -13.21 31.19 32.99
N CYS A 175 -14.02 30.50 33.80
CA CYS A 175 -14.42 29.13 33.51
C CYS A 175 -15.70 29.10 32.68
N ASP A 176 -15.70 28.46 31.51
CA ASP A 176 -16.90 28.37 30.66
C ASP A 176 -17.97 27.40 31.24
N LEU A 177 -17.61 26.54 32.20
CA LEU A 177 -18.50 25.53 32.79
C LEU A 177 -19.26 26.03 34.02
N CYS A 178 -18.60 26.71 34.96
CA CYS A 178 -19.26 27.29 36.14
C CYS A 178 -19.42 28.82 36.07
N LEU A 179 -18.98 29.46 34.98
CA LEU A 179 -19.04 30.91 34.70
C LEU A 179 -18.31 31.84 35.69
N LYS A 180 -17.80 31.30 36.82
CA LYS A 180 -16.96 32.00 37.79
C LYS A 180 -15.60 32.40 37.21
N HIS A 181 -15.05 33.48 37.74
CA HIS A 181 -13.70 33.94 37.44
C HIS A 181 -12.72 33.45 38.50
N THR A 182 -11.43 33.50 38.20
CA THR A 182 -10.34 33.20 39.13
C THR A 182 -9.35 34.36 39.08
N CYS A 183 -8.86 34.85 40.22
CA CYS A 183 -7.92 35.97 40.19
C CYS A 183 -6.57 35.50 39.63
N PRO A 184 -6.01 36.19 38.60
CA PRO A 184 -4.72 35.80 38.02
C PRO A 184 -3.52 36.05 38.94
N LYS A 185 -3.68 36.71 40.09
CA LYS A 185 -2.59 36.98 41.04
C LYS A 185 -2.47 35.91 42.14
N CYS A 186 -3.60 35.49 42.73
CA CYS A 186 -3.65 34.54 43.84
C CYS A 186 -4.32 33.19 43.51
N PHE A 187 -4.82 33.01 42.28
CA PHE A 187 -5.52 31.80 41.81
C PHE A 187 -6.77 31.38 42.63
N ILE A 188 -7.32 32.27 43.47
CA ILE A 188 -8.59 32.04 44.17
C ILE A 188 -9.77 32.37 43.26
N ALA A 189 -10.84 31.56 43.33
CA ALA A 189 -12.09 31.83 42.62
C ALA A 189 -12.79 33.09 43.18
N VAL A 190 -13.23 33.99 42.29
CA VAL A 190 -13.86 35.27 42.66
C VAL A 190 -15.28 35.37 42.12
N GLU A 191 -16.18 35.93 42.93
CA GLU A 191 -17.62 36.04 42.64
C GLU A 191 -18.05 37.48 42.28
N GLY A 192 -17.18 38.19 41.56
CA GLY A 192 -17.40 39.58 41.13
C GLY A 192 -17.02 40.64 42.19
N GLY A 193 -16.84 41.88 41.74
CA GLY A 193 -16.39 43.00 42.57
C GLY A 193 -14.87 43.17 42.68
N ASP A 194 -14.46 44.20 43.42
CA ASP A 194 -13.04 44.55 43.63
C ASP A 194 -12.35 43.56 44.57
N HIS A 195 -11.82 42.49 43.99
CA HIS A 195 -11.05 41.49 44.72
C HIS A 195 -9.66 42.03 45.14
N ILE A 196 -9.46 42.16 46.45
CA ILE A 196 -8.16 42.44 47.05
C ILE A 196 -7.47 41.11 47.39
N CYS A 197 -6.33 40.83 46.75
CA CYS A 197 -5.54 39.64 47.05
C CYS A 197 -4.87 39.78 48.42
N LYS A 198 -4.86 38.73 49.24
CA LYS A 198 -3.96 38.66 50.39
C LYS A 198 -2.53 38.41 49.92
N GLN A 199 -1.55 38.89 50.68
CA GLN A 199 -0.14 38.68 50.36
C GLN A 199 0.25 37.18 50.39
N GLU A 200 -0.22 36.43 51.39
CA GLU A 200 0.02 34.99 51.55
C GLU A 200 -0.36 34.15 50.31
N ASP A 201 -1.50 34.47 49.68
CA ASP A 201 -1.98 33.74 48.50
C ASP A 201 -1.20 34.15 47.24
N VAL A 202 -0.74 35.40 47.15
CA VAL A 202 0.10 35.88 46.04
C VAL A 202 1.49 35.25 46.12
N ASP A 203 2.12 35.26 47.29
CA ASP A 203 3.44 34.65 47.53
C ASP A 203 3.41 33.16 47.20
N THR A 204 2.34 32.47 47.58
CA THR A 204 2.10 31.05 47.24
C THR A 204 2.02 30.84 45.73
N VAL A 205 1.31 31.71 44.99
CA VAL A 205 1.22 31.62 43.52
C VAL A 205 2.54 31.98 42.83
N GLU A 206 3.33 32.91 43.36
CA GLU A 206 4.67 33.20 42.86
C GLU A 206 5.61 32.00 43.04
N GLU A 207 5.57 31.32 44.18
CA GLU A 207 6.39 30.13 44.42
C GLU A 207 5.96 28.95 43.52
N LEU A 208 4.64 28.76 43.34
CA LEU A 208 4.12 27.82 42.35
C LEU A 208 4.59 28.17 40.92
N ARG A 209 4.72 29.45 40.56
CA ARG A 209 5.21 29.86 39.23
C ARG A 209 6.70 29.59 39.01
N LYS A 210 7.52 29.67 40.05
CA LYS A 210 8.95 29.33 39.99
C LYS A 210 9.15 27.82 39.80
N ASN A 211 8.41 27.01 40.55
CA ASN A 211 8.65 25.57 40.68
C ASN A 211 7.79 24.69 39.75
N THR A 212 6.82 25.26 39.01
CA THR A 212 5.95 24.51 38.10
C THR A 212 5.81 25.16 36.72
N ARG A 213 5.59 24.33 35.70
CA ARG A 213 5.22 24.78 34.34
C ARG A 213 3.83 24.25 33.94
N PRO A 214 3.01 25.05 33.23
CA PRO A 214 1.73 24.58 32.73
C PRO A 214 1.91 23.61 31.57
N CYS A 215 1.14 22.54 31.54
CA CYS A 215 1.01 21.67 30.36
C CYS A 215 0.44 22.49 29.19
N PRO A 216 1.03 22.46 27.98
CA PRO A 216 0.58 23.28 26.86
C PRO A 216 -0.75 22.83 26.23
N ASN A 217 -1.31 21.69 26.65
CA ASN A 217 -2.62 21.21 26.20
C ASN A 217 -3.75 21.57 27.20
N CYS A 218 -3.53 21.37 28.51
CA CYS A 218 -4.57 21.58 29.53
C CYS A 218 -4.26 22.66 30.58
N GLY A 219 -3.10 23.32 30.53
CA GLY A 219 -2.70 24.33 31.51
C GLY A 219 -2.40 23.81 32.93
N MET A 220 -2.59 22.51 33.20
CA MET A 220 -2.27 21.92 34.52
C MET A 220 -0.80 22.16 34.87
N ARG A 221 -0.55 22.69 36.07
CA ARG A 221 0.80 22.97 36.58
C ARG A 221 1.46 21.68 37.04
N ILE A 222 2.61 21.39 36.45
CA ILE A 222 3.41 20.20 36.73
C ILE A 222 4.74 20.68 37.30
N SER A 223 5.23 20.04 38.36
CA SER A 223 6.58 20.22 38.90
C SER A 223 7.56 19.22 38.26
N LYS A 224 8.84 19.56 38.19
CA LYS A 224 9.90 18.66 37.74
C LYS A 224 10.90 18.47 38.89
N ILE A 225 11.18 17.20 39.23
CA ILE A 225 12.08 16.85 40.34
C ILE A 225 13.52 16.71 39.81
N ASP A 226 13.73 15.99 38.70
CA ASP A 226 14.92 16.05 37.84
C ASP A 226 14.61 15.38 36.47
N GLY A 227 15.58 15.30 35.55
CA GLY A 227 15.57 14.37 34.41
C GLY A 227 15.31 15.00 33.05
N CYS A 228 14.67 14.23 32.13
CA CYS A 228 14.51 14.61 30.72
C CYS A 228 13.64 15.87 30.51
N ASP A 229 13.75 16.49 29.34
CA ASP A 229 12.90 17.61 28.92
C ASP A 229 11.46 17.17 28.60
N GLN A 230 11.26 15.92 28.15
CA GLN A 230 9.92 15.42 27.82
C GLN A 230 9.14 15.05 29.09
N MET A 231 8.15 15.86 29.38
CA MET A 231 7.20 15.68 30.48
C MET A 231 5.92 15.01 29.97
N TRP A 232 5.25 14.28 30.85
CA TRP A 232 3.95 13.67 30.60
C TRP A 232 2.92 14.26 31.55
N CYS A 233 1.86 14.85 31.01
CA CYS A 233 0.73 15.28 31.81
C CYS A 233 -0.11 14.06 32.19
N THR A 234 -0.13 13.70 33.48
CA THR A 234 -0.93 12.58 34.01
C THR A 234 -2.42 12.81 33.85
N GLU A 235 -2.88 14.06 33.80
CA GLU A 235 -4.29 14.42 33.63
C GLU A 235 -4.76 14.23 32.18
N CYS A 236 -4.18 15.00 31.24
CA CYS A 236 -4.62 15.01 29.84
C CYS A 236 -3.82 14.08 28.91
N LYS A 237 -3.00 13.18 29.48
CA LYS A 237 -2.22 12.15 28.75
C LYS A 237 -1.44 12.73 27.55
N THR A 238 -0.79 13.87 27.77
CA THR A 238 -0.08 14.62 26.71
C THR A 238 1.40 14.72 27.04
N ALA A 239 2.25 14.32 26.08
CA ALA A 239 3.69 14.56 26.13
C ALA A 239 4.00 16.02 25.72
N PHE A 240 4.93 16.67 26.42
CA PHE A 240 5.35 18.03 26.10
C PHE A 240 6.78 18.33 26.56
N SER A 241 7.45 19.25 25.88
CA SER A 241 8.76 19.77 26.27
C SER A 241 8.62 20.74 27.45
N TRP A 242 9.35 20.48 28.53
CA TRP A 242 9.43 21.34 29.72
C TRP A 242 10.05 22.70 29.39
N SER A 243 11.16 22.69 28.66
CA SER A 243 11.91 23.89 28.26
C SER A 243 11.11 24.78 27.30
N LYS A 244 10.51 24.19 26.25
CA LYS A 244 9.82 24.92 25.18
C LYS A 244 8.34 25.18 25.46
N GLY A 245 7.71 24.40 26.36
CA GLY A 245 6.27 24.49 26.61
C GLY A 245 5.43 24.13 25.39
N THR A 246 5.83 23.12 24.62
CA THR A 246 5.14 22.69 23.39
C THR A 246 4.80 21.20 23.43
N VAL A 247 3.61 20.83 22.94
CA VAL A 247 3.19 19.42 22.80
C VAL A 247 4.16 18.66 21.90
N GLU A 248 4.62 17.51 22.36
CA GLU A 248 5.47 16.61 21.58
C GLU A 248 4.63 15.53 20.88
N LYS A 249 4.89 15.33 19.59
CA LYS A 249 4.19 14.35 18.73
C LYS A 249 5.09 13.17 18.33
N GLY A 250 6.26 13.04 18.94
CA GLY A 250 7.25 11.99 18.68
C GLY A 250 7.14 10.82 19.65
N VAL A 251 8.19 10.00 19.72
CA VAL A 251 8.29 8.86 20.66
C VAL A 251 8.25 9.37 22.10
N VAL A 252 7.25 8.91 22.86
CA VAL A 252 7.08 9.25 24.28
C VAL A 252 7.90 8.28 25.12
N HIS A 253 8.92 8.80 25.80
CA HIS A 253 9.87 8.07 26.63
C HIS A 253 9.75 8.43 28.13
N ASN A 254 8.73 9.19 28.51
CA ASN A 254 8.46 9.52 29.91
C ASN A 254 7.98 8.27 30.71
N PRO A 255 8.52 7.97 31.90
CA PRO A 255 8.12 6.79 32.68
C PRO A 255 6.62 6.65 32.98
N HIS A 256 5.90 7.76 33.20
CA HIS A 256 4.47 7.75 33.47
C HIS A 256 3.62 7.38 32.23
N TYR A 257 4.14 7.56 31.02
CA TYR A 257 3.50 7.07 29.80
C TYR A 257 3.56 5.54 29.72
N TYR A 258 4.73 4.94 29.97
CA TYR A 258 4.87 3.49 29.99
C TYR A 258 4.09 2.82 31.14
N GLN A 259 3.99 3.49 32.29
CA GLN A 259 3.10 3.05 33.37
C GLN A 259 1.65 2.99 32.89
N TRP A 260 1.15 4.08 32.31
CA TRP A 260 -0.21 4.14 31.77
C TRP A 260 -0.46 3.08 30.68
N MET A 261 0.49 2.83 29.76
CA MET A 261 0.34 1.76 28.75
C MET A 261 0.21 0.36 29.37
N ARG A 262 0.99 0.04 30.41
CA ARG A 262 0.91 -1.27 31.09
C ARG A 262 -0.43 -1.49 31.76
N GLU A 263 -1.01 -0.45 32.34
CA GLU A 263 -2.35 -0.46 32.96
C GLU A 263 -3.48 -0.66 31.92
N HIS A 264 -3.22 -0.46 30.63
CA HIS A 264 -4.23 -0.47 29.54
C HIS A 264 -3.99 -1.54 28.44
N GLY A 265 -3.03 -2.45 28.62
CA GLY A 265 -3.07 -3.81 28.05
C GLY A 265 -2.82 -4.03 26.54
N GLN A 266 -1.82 -3.41 25.92
CA GLN A 266 -1.47 -3.66 24.50
C GLN A 266 -0.12 -4.38 24.28
N VAL A 267 -0.14 -5.70 24.00
CA VAL A 267 0.98 -6.50 23.43
C VAL A 267 0.41 -7.60 22.50
N ALA A 268 1.14 -7.99 21.44
CA ALA A 268 0.65 -8.85 20.33
C ALA A 268 1.14 -10.32 20.35
N VAL A 269 0.49 -11.19 19.54
CA VAL A 269 0.69 -12.66 19.45
C VAL A 269 0.66 -13.17 17.99
N THR A 270 1.15 -14.38 17.70
CA THR A 270 1.41 -15.02 16.37
C THR A 270 0.69 -16.42 16.26
N PRO A 271 0.84 -17.34 15.25
CA PRO A 271 1.75 -17.37 14.09
C PRO A 271 1.19 -17.79 12.69
N VAL A 272 1.06 -19.10 12.37
CA VAL A 272 1.31 -19.74 11.03
C VAL A 272 0.36 -20.96 10.86
N ASN A 273 -0.10 -21.49 9.69
CA ASN A 273 0.48 -21.69 8.33
C ASN A 273 -0.57 -21.62 7.16
N GLN A 274 -0.16 -21.76 5.88
CA GLN A 274 -0.87 -21.64 4.57
C GLN A 274 -1.64 -20.31 4.32
N CYS A 275 -2.22 -19.74 5.37
CA CYS A 275 -2.13 -18.31 5.64
C CYS A 275 -0.71 -17.73 5.48
N ASN A 276 0.35 -18.56 5.40
CA ASN A 276 1.74 -18.12 5.55
C ASN A 276 2.25 -17.21 4.43
N GLN A 277 1.98 -17.46 3.14
CA GLN A 277 2.39 -16.50 2.10
C GLN A 277 1.70 -15.14 2.29
N ASN A 278 0.40 -15.14 2.61
CA ASN A 278 -0.33 -13.91 2.90
C ASN A 278 0.10 -13.26 4.23
N ALA A 279 0.48 -14.02 5.26
CA ALA A 279 0.94 -13.50 6.55
C ALA A 279 2.36 -12.93 6.46
N VAL A 280 3.27 -13.65 5.80
CA VAL A 280 4.64 -13.20 5.48
C VAL A 280 4.56 -11.96 4.59
N PHE A 281 3.69 -11.95 3.58
CA PHE A 281 3.44 -10.75 2.77
C PHE A 281 2.84 -9.60 3.59
N ASN A 282 1.84 -9.84 4.44
CA ASN A 282 1.24 -8.80 5.29
C ASN A 282 2.29 -8.20 6.26
N GLY A 283 3.25 -9.00 6.72
CA GLY A 283 4.40 -8.54 7.50
C GLY A 283 5.51 -7.88 6.68
N SER A 284 5.65 -8.20 5.40
CA SER A 284 6.84 -7.83 4.60
C SER A 284 7.02 -6.32 4.47
N GLY A 285 5.94 -5.56 4.23
CA GLY A 285 6.02 -4.09 4.16
C GLY A 285 6.54 -3.46 5.45
N ARG A 286 6.15 -4.01 6.61
CA ARG A 286 6.66 -3.57 7.92
C ARG A 286 8.13 -3.96 8.10
N GLN A 287 8.50 -5.19 7.81
CA GLN A 287 9.87 -5.68 7.98
C GLN A 287 10.86 -4.97 7.05
N ILE A 288 10.48 -4.70 5.80
CA ILE A 288 11.25 -3.86 4.87
C ILE A 288 11.49 -2.48 5.48
N THR A 289 10.45 -1.84 6.02
CA THR A 289 10.55 -0.53 6.68
C THR A 289 11.42 -0.57 7.94
N GLU A 290 11.36 -1.64 8.74
CA GLU A 290 12.21 -1.81 9.92
C GLU A 290 13.69 -1.92 9.53
N ILE A 291 14.05 -2.83 8.60
CA ILE A 291 15.44 -3.04 8.16
C ILE A 291 16.04 -1.78 7.50
N THR A 292 15.27 -1.09 6.65
CA THR A 292 15.74 0.15 6.00
C THR A 292 15.88 1.29 7.00
N ASN A 293 15.01 1.39 8.01
CA ASN A 293 15.15 2.37 9.08
C ASN A 293 16.34 2.08 10.00
N ASP A 294 16.59 0.82 10.37
CA ASP A 294 17.78 0.43 11.14
C ASP A 294 19.06 0.87 10.41
N CYS A 295 19.13 0.57 9.11
CA CYS A 295 20.19 1.03 8.22
C CYS A 295 20.30 2.56 8.21
N ILE A 296 19.22 3.30 8.00
CA ILE A 296 19.23 4.77 8.01
C ILE A 296 19.63 5.34 9.38
N ASN A 297 19.32 4.65 10.48
CA ASN A 297 19.62 5.09 11.84
C ASN A 297 21.07 4.82 12.26
N SER A 298 21.77 3.84 11.67
CA SER A 298 23.17 3.53 11.99
C SER A 298 24.11 4.73 11.89
N ARG A 299 23.88 5.62 10.91
CA ARG A 299 24.66 6.87 10.72
C ARG A 299 24.37 7.96 11.75
N ARG A 300 23.41 7.79 12.67
CA ARG A 300 22.98 8.86 13.59
C ARG A 300 24.09 9.31 14.53
N ILE A 301 24.79 8.37 15.17
CA ILE A 301 25.88 8.70 16.11
C ILE A 301 27.15 9.18 15.37
N PRO A 302 27.62 8.52 14.28
CA PRO A 302 28.70 9.06 13.45
C PRO A 302 28.43 10.47 12.91
N ARG A 303 27.18 10.80 12.53
CA ARG A 303 26.79 12.16 12.15
C ARG A 303 26.95 13.16 13.30
N ILE A 304 26.48 12.82 14.50
CA ILE A 304 26.61 13.69 15.69
C ILE A 304 28.09 13.90 16.04
N PHE A 305 28.92 12.86 15.91
CA PHE A 305 30.36 12.98 16.06
C PHE A 305 30.96 14.00 15.09
N CYS A 306 30.66 13.91 13.78
CA CYS A 306 31.13 14.92 12.82
C CYS A 306 30.60 16.32 13.15
N GLU A 307 29.32 16.46 13.52
CA GLU A 307 28.71 17.74 13.89
C GLU A 307 29.40 18.40 15.10
N VAL A 308 29.90 17.64 16.08
CA VAL A 308 30.67 18.18 17.21
C VAL A 308 32.01 18.78 16.74
N PHE A 309 32.71 18.14 15.80
CA PHE A 309 33.98 18.62 15.26
C PHE A 309 33.78 19.83 14.34
N ASP A 310 32.82 19.75 13.40
CA ASP A 310 32.45 20.85 12.49
C ASP A 310 32.12 22.15 13.25
N ASN A 311 31.44 22.05 14.40
CA ASN A 311 31.06 23.22 15.22
C ASN A 311 32.18 23.73 16.17
N MET A 312 33.28 23.00 16.31
CA MET A 312 34.43 23.38 17.15
C MET A 312 35.53 24.08 16.34
N GLU A 313 35.65 23.77 15.04
CA GLU A 313 36.59 24.40 14.10
C GLU A 313 36.41 25.93 14.00
N PHE A 314 35.24 26.45 14.38
CA PHE A 314 34.90 27.89 14.39
C PHE A 314 35.00 28.59 15.77
N ARG A 315 35.44 27.92 16.85
CA ARG A 315 35.55 28.53 18.19
C ARG A 315 37.00 28.88 18.55
N THR A 316 37.36 30.15 18.37
CA THR A 316 38.70 30.67 18.75
C THR A 316 38.85 30.94 20.25
N ASP A 317 37.78 31.38 20.93
CA ASP A 317 37.82 31.80 22.33
C ASP A 317 37.43 30.68 23.29
N VAL A 318 38.38 30.25 24.13
CA VAL A 318 38.15 29.30 25.24
C VAL A 318 37.83 30.09 26.52
N LYS A 319 36.60 29.98 27.04
CA LYS A 319 36.11 30.82 28.15
C LYS A 319 36.01 30.07 29.48
N ASN A 320 36.02 28.73 29.48
CA ASN A 320 36.01 27.93 30.72
C ASN A 320 36.80 26.61 30.63
N ARG A 321 37.02 25.93 31.77
CA ARG A 321 37.79 24.66 31.85
C ARG A 321 37.16 23.50 31.06
N GLY A 322 35.84 23.47 30.93
CA GLY A 322 35.13 22.42 30.18
C GLY A 322 35.31 22.57 28.66
N GLU A 323 35.21 23.80 28.16
CA GLU A 323 35.52 24.14 26.77
C GLU A 323 36.98 23.83 26.42
N LYS A 324 37.92 24.09 27.35
CA LYS A 324 39.32 23.70 27.16
C LYS A 324 39.46 22.18 27.00
N ALA A 325 38.93 21.40 27.95
CA ALA A 325 39.03 19.94 27.90
C ALA A 325 38.35 19.33 26.65
N LEU A 326 37.29 19.97 26.13
CA LEU A 326 36.67 19.57 24.87
C LEU A 326 37.56 19.91 23.67
N LYS A 327 38.19 21.09 23.64
CA LYS A 327 39.14 21.49 22.61
C LYS A 327 40.36 20.55 22.57
N ASP A 328 40.95 20.27 23.72
CA ASP A 328 42.07 19.33 23.88
C ASP A 328 41.69 17.92 23.33
N ALA A 329 40.44 17.48 23.51
CA ALA A 329 39.93 16.22 22.96
C ALA A 329 39.69 16.27 21.44
N VAL A 330 39.16 17.37 20.90
CA VAL A 330 38.99 17.56 19.45
C VAL A 330 40.34 17.54 18.75
N GLU A 331 41.33 18.30 19.25
CA GLU A 331 42.70 18.32 18.69
C GLU A 331 43.34 16.93 18.71
N LYS A 332 43.22 16.20 19.83
CA LYS A 332 43.72 14.82 19.97
C LYS A 332 43.13 13.85 18.95
N TYR A 333 41.85 13.94 18.64
CA TYR A 333 41.13 12.98 17.78
C TYR A 333 40.89 13.50 16.35
N MET A 334 41.44 14.66 15.97
CA MET A 334 41.31 15.24 14.63
C MET A 334 41.71 14.29 13.48
N PRO A 335 42.80 13.48 13.58
CA PRO A 335 43.15 12.52 12.53
C PRO A 335 42.11 11.41 12.33
N PHE A 336 41.43 11.00 13.40
CA PHE A 336 40.36 10.00 13.35
C PHE A 336 39.11 10.58 12.69
N TYR A 337 38.72 11.80 13.05
CA TYR A 337 37.64 12.54 12.38
C TYR A 337 37.90 12.73 10.88
N GLY A 338 39.15 12.97 10.48
CA GLY A 338 39.55 13.05 9.07
C GLY A 338 39.22 11.79 8.25
N ARG A 339 39.23 10.59 8.86
CA ARG A 339 38.78 9.34 8.20
C ARG A 339 37.26 9.18 8.20
N VAL A 340 36.61 9.56 9.31
CA VAL A 340 35.16 9.35 9.52
C VAL A 340 34.31 10.32 8.67
N LYS A 341 34.70 11.59 8.56
CA LYS A 341 33.91 12.64 7.87
C LYS A 341 33.54 12.28 6.42
N PRO A 342 34.44 11.76 5.56
CA PRO A 342 34.08 11.31 4.20
C PRO A 342 33.01 10.21 4.19
N MET A 343 33.09 9.23 5.09
CA MET A 343 32.17 8.08 5.16
C MET A 343 30.77 8.50 5.64
N VAL A 344 30.71 9.37 6.64
CA VAL A 344 29.46 9.99 7.13
C VAL A 344 28.83 10.90 6.06
N THR A 345 29.66 11.54 5.23
CA THR A 345 29.19 12.34 4.09
C THR A 345 28.63 11.45 2.97
N ALA A 346 29.32 10.37 2.60
CA ALA A 346 28.86 9.42 1.58
C ALA A 346 27.51 8.76 1.94
N THR A 347 27.35 8.32 3.20
CA THR A 347 26.11 7.72 3.71
C THR A 347 24.92 8.69 3.76
N LYS A 348 25.13 10.01 3.63
CA LYS A 348 24.03 10.99 3.54
C LYS A 348 23.15 10.73 2.32
N THR A 349 23.75 10.57 1.15
CA THR A 349 23.05 10.36 -0.13
C THR A 349 22.43 8.96 -0.18
N LEU A 350 23.19 7.93 0.23
CA LEU A 350 22.73 6.55 0.27
C LEU A 350 21.47 6.41 1.14
N ALA A 351 21.48 6.96 2.36
CA ALA A 351 20.34 6.91 3.28
C ALA A 351 19.09 7.65 2.76
N GLU A 352 19.25 8.69 1.92
CA GLU A 352 18.10 9.35 1.28
C GLU A 352 17.49 8.47 0.19
N MET A 353 18.33 7.86 -0.65
CA MET A 353 17.88 6.93 -1.70
C MET A 353 17.20 5.69 -1.09
N ILE A 354 17.76 5.12 -0.01
CA ILE A 354 17.13 4.02 0.75
C ILE A 354 15.76 4.44 1.29
N ARG A 355 15.61 5.68 1.79
CA ARG A 355 14.31 6.18 2.28
C ARG A 355 13.28 6.26 1.15
N VAL A 356 13.66 6.82 0.00
CA VAL A 356 12.78 6.91 -1.18
C VAL A 356 12.33 5.52 -1.64
N ASN A 357 13.27 4.57 -1.77
CA ASN A 357 12.93 3.21 -2.17
C ASN A 357 12.08 2.48 -1.11
N SER A 358 12.36 2.68 0.18
CA SER A 358 11.54 2.11 1.27
C SER A 358 10.09 2.63 1.23
N GLN A 359 9.89 3.92 0.95
CA GLN A 359 8.56 4.50 0.78
C GLN A 359 7.86 3.93 -0.47
N TYR A 360 8.60 3.74 -1.57
CA TYR A 360 8.10 3.13 -2.81
C TYR A 360 7.62 1.68 -2.57
N LEU A 361 8.46 0.84 -1.95
CA LEU A 361 8.15 -0.55 -1.58
C LEU A 361 6.94 -0.63 -0.65
N THR A 362 6.84 0.27 0.33
CA THR A 362 5.70 0.35 1.27
C THR A 362 4.41 0.77 0.58
N ASN A 363 4.46 1.70 -0.37
CA ASN A 363 3.29 2.07 -1.16
C ASN A 363 2.87 0.94 -2.11
N PHE A 364 3.82 0.21 -2.69
CA PHE A 364 3.53 -0.91 -3.57
C PHE A 364 2.88 -2.08 -2.80
N HIS A 365 3.33 -2.34 -1.58
CA HIS A 365 2.68 -3.29 -0.66
C HIS A 365 1.20 -2.95 -0.46
N ARG A 366 0.89 -1.69 -0.13
CA ARG A 366 -0.50 -1.20 0.02
C ARG A 366 -1.31 -1.33 -1.27
N TYR A 367 -0.71 -1.07 -2.42
CA TYR A 367 -1.34 -1.26 -3.73
C TYR A 367 -1.71 -2.73 -3.95
N ILE A 368 -0.79 -3.68 -3.74
CA ILE A 368 -1.07 -5.11 -3.90
C ILE A 368 -2.15 -5.61 -2.91
N VAL A 369 -2.16 -5.11 -1.66
CA VAL A 369 -3.27 -5.36 -0.72
C VAL A 369 -4.59 -4.82 -1.28
N HIS A 370 -4.61 -3.59 -1.81
CA HIS A 370 -5.81 -3.01 -2.42
C HIS A 370 -6.31 -3.84 -3.62
N MET A 371 -5.41 -4.21 -4.55
CA MET A 371 -5.75 -5.04 -5.71
C MET A 371 -6.34 -6.40 -5.31
N GLU A 372 -5.83 -7.03 -4.25
CA GLU A 372 -6.42 -8.28 -3.75
C GLU A 372 -7.81 -8.05 -3.12
N GLN A 373 -7.90 -7.12 -2.16
CA GLN A 373 -9.07 -7.00 -1.29
C GLN A 373 -10.25 -6.27 -1.95
N VAL A 374 -9.98 -5.30 -2.83
CA VAL A 374 -10.99 -4.39 -3.39
C VAL A 374 -11.34 -4.74 -4.84
N GLU A 375 -10.37 -5.19 -5.64
CA GLU A 375 -10.61 -5.52 -7.06
C GLU A 375 -10.83 -7.02 -7.28
N LEU A 376 -9.87 -7.87 -6.86
CA LEU A 376 -9.87 -9.30 -7.16
C LEU A 376 -10.96 -10.08 -6.39
N ARG A 377 -11.05 -9.90 -5.07
CA ARG A 377 -12.01 -10.66 -4.24
C ARG A 377 -13.48 -10.40 -4.60
N PRO A 378 -13.96 -9.15 -4.76
CA PRO A 378 -15.34 -8.90 -5.17
C PRO A 378 -15.67 -9.45 -6.57
N LEU A 379 -14.70 -9.41 -7.49
CA LEU A 379 -14.83 -9.99 -8.83
C LEU A 379 -14.99 -11.52 -8.78
N ALA A 380 -14.17 -12.20 -7.99
CA ALA A 380 -14.25 -13.64 -7.78
C ALA A 380 -15.61 -14.06 -7.16
N GLU A 381 -16.07 -13.33 -6.15
CA GLU A 381 -17.39 -13.61 -5.53
C GLU A 381 -18.55 -13.31 -6.48
N ALA A 382 -18.46 -12.27 -7.32
CA ALA A 382 -19.47 -12.01 -8.36
C ALA A 382 -19.52 -13.10 -9.44
N ILE A 383 -18.38 -13.71 -9.79
CA ILE A 383 -18.31 -14.90 -10.67
C ILE A 383 -18.96 -16.11 -9.98
N ARG A 384 -18.64 -16.36 -8.70
CA ARG A 384 -19.18 -17.46 -7.92
C ARG A 384 -20.71 -17.37 -7.78
N THR A 385 -21.22 -16.23 -7.31
CA THR A 385 -22.65 -15.97 -7.13
C THR A 385 -23.44 -16.17 -8.43
N ARG A 386 -22.95 -15.68 -9.57
CA ARG A 386 -23.60 -15.94 -10.88
C ARG A 386 -23.56 -17.40 -11.30
N THR A 387 -22.48 -18.12 -11.00
CA THR A 387 -22.34 -19.55 -11.32
C THR A 387 -23.30 -20.41 -10.49
N GLN A 388 -23.55 -20.01 -9.24
CA GLN A 388 -24.49 -20.67 -8.33
C GLN A 388 -25.96 -20.25 -8.52
N ASN A 389 -26.20 -19.08 -9.13
CA ASN A 389 -27.54 -18.59 -9.41
C ASN A 389 -28.23 -19.46 -10.48
N LYS A 390 -29.36 -20.07 -10.10
CA LYS A 390 -30.19 -20.92 -10.97
C LYS A 390 -31.60 -20.35 -11.19
N TYR A 391 -31.85 -19.09 -10.85
CA TYR A 391 -33.21 -18.51 -10.88
C TYR A 391 -33.87 -18.61 -12.27
N SER A 392 -33.20 -18.21 -13.36
CA SER A 392 -33.81 -18.31 -14.70
C SER A 392 -34.16 -19.75 -15.09
N ILE A 393 -33.41 -20.76 -14.60
CA ILE A 393 -33.71 -22.18 -14.82
C ILE A 393 -34.93 -22.61 -13.99
N TYR A 394 -35.04 -22.20 -12.73
CA TYR A 394 -36.22 -22.47 -11.91
C TYR A 394 -37.49 -21.84 -12.50
N ARG A 395 -37.40 -20.58 -12.96
CA ARG A 395 -38.49 -19.88 -13.64
C ARG A 395 -38.92 -20.58 -14.93
N TYR A 396 -37.98 -21.17 -15.68
CA TYR A 396 -38.29 -22.00 -16.85
C TYR A 396 -39.00 -23.30 -16.46
N ILE A 397 -38.54 -24.01 -15.43
CA ILE A 397 -39.18 -25.25 -14.93
C ILE A 397 -40.61 -24.98 -14.42
N LEU A 398 -40.84 -23.82 -13.81
CA LEU A 398 -42.17 -23.37 -13.37
C LEU A 398 -43.02 -22.75 -14.48
N ASN A 399 -42.53 -22.74 -15.73
CA ASN A 399 -43.21 -22.20 -16.90
C ASN A 399 -43.55 -20.70 -16.81
N GLU A 400 -42.76 -19.92 -16.05
CA GLU A 400 -42.83 -18.45 -15.97
C GLU A 400 -42.12 -17.75 -17.13
N ILE A 401 -41.13 -18.40 -17.73
CA ILE A 401 -40.40 -17.92 -18.91
C ILE A 401 -40.31 -19.02 -19.95
N ASP A 402 -40.24 -18.62 -21.22
CA ASP A 402 -40.03 -19.54 -22.33
C ASP A 402 -38.53 -19.89 -22.54
N ARG A 403 -38.27 -20.73 -23.53
CA ARG A 403 -36.93 -21.21 -23.89
C ARG A 403 -36.04 -20.09 -24.44
N GLU A 404 -36.59 -19.07 -25.10
CA GLU A 404 -35.82 -17.98 -25.68
C GLU A 404 -35.37 -16.98 -24.62
N LEU A 405 -36.23 -16.65 -23.65
CA LEU A 405 -35.88 -15.85 -22.47
C LEU A 405 -34.83 -16.56 -21.61
N LEU A 406 -34.97 -17.88 -21.37
CA LEU A 406 -33.93 -18.68 -20.70
C LEU A 406 -32.60 -18.59 -21.47
N ALA A 407 -32.63 -18.77 -22.79
CA ALA A 407 -31.45 -18.71 -23.63
C ALA A 407 -30.75 -17.34 -23.60
N ASP A 408 -31.52 -16.24 -23.58
CA ASP A 408 -31.01 -14.87 -23.49
C ASP A 408 -30.39 -14.55 -22.11
N ASP A 409 -30.96 -15.06 -21.02
CA ASP A 409 -30.37 -14.94 -19.69
C ASP A 409 -29.07 -15.75 -19.57
N LEU A 410 -29.06 -17.01 -20.03
CA LEU A 410 -27.89 -17.88 -19.99
C LEU A 410 -26.72 -17.32 -20.81
N ILE A 411 -26.95 -16.85 -22.04
CA ILE A 411 -25.87 -16.27 -22.86
C ILE A 411 -25.37 -14.94 -22.30
N ARG A 412 -26.22 -14.15 -21.63
CA ARG A 412 -25.83 -12.91 -20.93
C ARG A 412 -24.93 -13.25 -19.74
N ALA A 413 -25.32 -14.24 -18.93
CA ALA A 413 -24.54 -14.72 -17.78
C ALA A 413 -23.18 -15.30 -18.21
N ASP A 414 -23.14 -16.16 -19.23
CA ASP A 414 -21.91 -16.75 -19.80
C ASP A 414 -20.98 -15.64 -20.34
N THR A 415 -21.49 -14.73 -21.17
CA THR A 415 -20.71 -13.61 -21.71
C THR A 415 -20.11 -12.73 -20.62
N THR A 416 -20.85 -12.44 -19.55
CA THR A 416 -20.37 -11.56 -18.48
C THR A 416 -19.37 -12.28 -17.58
N THR A 417 -19.64 -13.54 -17.26
CA THR A 417 -18.72 -14.41 -16.50
C THR A 417 -17.40 -14.62 -17.23
N MET A 418 -17.45 -14.81 -18.55
CA MET A 418 -16.28 -14.93 -19.43
C MET A 418 -15.42 -13.65 -19.42
N LYS A 419 -16.03 -12.45 -19.46
CA LYS A 419 -15.31 -11.18 -19.34
C LYS A 419 -14.67 -11.03 -17.96
N ASP A 420 -15.42 -11.29 -16.90
CA ASP A 420 -14.91 -11.10 -15.54
C ASP A 420 -13.81 -12.12 -15.18
N ARG A 421 -13.89 -13.38 -15.66
CA ARG A 421 -12.80 -14.35 -15.54
C ARG A 421 -11.53 -13.85 -16.24
N ALA A 422 -11.63 -13.37 -17.48
CA ALA A 422 -10.47 -12.85 -18.20
C ALA A 422 -9.82 -11.63 -17.51
N PHE A 423 -10.58 -10.84 -16.74
CA PHE A 423 -10.01 -9.77 -15.91
C PHE A 423 -9.42 -10.31 -14.59
N MET A 424 -10.09 -11.28 -13.97
CA MET A 424 -9.63 -11.97 -12.77
C MET A 424 -8.27 -12.63 -13.00
N ASP A 425 -8.05 -13.28 -14.14
CA ASP A 425 -6.78 -13.91 -14.49
C ASP A 425 -5.61 -12.89 -14.55
N ILE A 426 -5.87 -11.65 -15.02
CA ILE A 426 -4.88 -10.56 -15.07
C ILE A 426 -4.59 -10.03 -13.65
N LEU A 427 -5.63 -9.84 -12.84
CA LEU A 427 -5.50 -9.35 -11.47
C LEU A 427 -4.83 -10.37 -10.54
N ASP A 428 -5.13 -11.65 -10.70
CA ASP A 428 -4.54 -12.73 -9.90
C ASP A 428 -3.04 -12.86 -10.19
N ALA A 429 -2.64 -12.80 -11.48
CA ALA A 429 -1.24 -12.72 -11.87
C ALA A 429 -0.53 -11.50 -11.24
N LEU A 430 -1.14 -10.31 -11.32
CA LEU A 430 -0.61 -9.08 -10.72
C LEU A 430 -0.38 -9.23 -9.22
N VAL A 431 -1.39 -9.72 -8.49
CA VAL A 431 -1.33 -9.92 -7.04
C VAL A 431 -0.29 -10.98 -6.68
N MET A 432 -0.27 -12.12 -7.38
CA MET A 432 0.67 -13.22 -7.11
C MET A 432 2.14 -12.77 -7.28
N VAL A 433 2.48 -12.17 -8.42
CA VAL A 433 3.86 -11.74 -8.71
C VAL A 433 4.24 -10.53 -7.85
N GLY A 434 3.33 -9.57 -7.64
CA GLY A 434 3.57 -8.42 -6.77
C GLY A 434 3.84 -8.83 -5.31
N LYS A 435 3.14 -9.86 -4.80
CA LYS A 435 3.44 -10.47 -3.50
C LYS A 435 4.81 -11.12 -3.48
N GLN A 436 5.13 -11.94 -4.49
CA GLN A 436 6.40 -12.66 -4.56
C GLN A 436 7.59 -11.68 -4.55
N ILE A 437 7.56 -10.64 -5.38
CA ILE A 437 8.58 -9.59 -5.45
C ILE A 437 8.84 -8.95 -4.07
N LEU A 438 7.79 -8.67 -3.29
CA LEU A 438 7.93 -8.06 -1.96
C LEU A 438 8.38 -9.06 -0.88
N VAL A 439 8.00 -10.34 -0.98
CA VAL A 439 8.49 -11.40 -0.09
C VAL A 439 9.97 -11.69 -0.35
N ASP A 440 10.39 -11.74 -1.61
CA ASP A 440 11.78 -11.90 -2.00
C ASP A 440 12.62 -10.69 -1.54
N CYS A 441 12.11 -9.47 -1.73
CA CYS A 441 12.74 -8.24 -1.25
C CYS A 441 12.98 -8.26 0.26
N MET A 442 11.94 -8.60 1.04
CA MET A 442 12.06 -8.74 2.49
C MET A 442 13.07 -9.84 2.87
N THR A 443 13.04 -10.98 2.18
CA THR A 443 13.93 -12.11 2.47
C THR A 443 15.39 -11.76 2.19
N GLU A 444 15.71 -11.12 1.06
CA GLU A 444 17.07 -10.68 0.73
C GLU A 444 17.55 -9.56 1.66
N LEU A 445 16.68 -8.61 2.05
CA LEU A 445 17.00 -7.62 3.07
C LEU A 445 17.29 -8.27 4.43
N GLN A 446 16.49 -9.24 4.85
CA GLN A 446 16.66 -9.95 6.12
C GLN A 446 17.94 -10.79 6.16
N GLN A 447 18.29 -11.47 5.07
CA GLN A 447 19.56 -12.21 4.93
C GLN A 447 20.79 -11.30 4.98
N ASN A 448 20.63 -10.03 4.58
CA ASN A 448 21.72 -9.05 4.50
C ASN A 448 21.70 -8.01 5.62
N ARG A 449 20.76 -8.10 6.57
CA ARG A 449 20.65 -7.23 7.75
C ARG A 449 21.84 -7.46 8.67
N ASP A 450 22.59 -6.40 8.98
CA ASP A 450 23.64 -6.47 9.98
C ASP A 450 23.05 -6.23 11.39
N PRO A 451 23.10 -7.21 12.31
CA PRO A 451 22.53 -7.03 13.66
C PRO A 451 23.29 -5.97 14.48
N GLN A 452 24.52 -5.63 14.09
CA GLN A 452 25.36 -4.67 14.79
C GLN A 452 25.15 -3.23 14.31
N CYS A 453 24.36 -2.99 13.26
CA CYS A 453 24.20 -1.64 12.69
C CYS A 453 23.63 -0.61 13.67
N LEU A 454 22.94 -1.07 14.73
CA LEU A 454 22.45 -0.23 15.83
C LEU A 454 23.29 -0.32 17.11
N GLU A 455 24.37 -1.10 17.19
CA GLU A 455 25.20 -1.17 18.41
C GLU A 455 25.76 0.20 18.82
N LEU A 456 26.14 1.03 17.85
CA LEU A 456 26.54 2.43 18.10
C LEU A 456 25.35 3.28 18.54
N TYR A 457 24.14 3.02 18.07
CA TYR A 457 22.95 3.74 18.49
C TYR A 457 22.62 3.41 19.96
N ASP A 458 22.56 2.12 20.29
CA ASP A 458 22.18 1.61 21.61
C ASP A 458 23.19 1.96 22.71
N LYS A 459 24.51 1.96 22.39
CA LYS A 459 25.57 2.35 23.34
C LYS A 459 25.58 3.84 23.68
N PHE A 460 24.87 4.67 22.91
CA PHE A 460 24.83 6.13 23.07
C PHE A 460 23.39 6.64 23.27
N ASP A 461 22.52 5.85 23.91
CA ASP A 461 21.15 6.26 24.27
C ASP A 461 21.10 7.31 25.40
N TYR A 462 21.73 8.46 25.13
CA TYR A 462 21.58 9.70 25.85
C TYR A 462 20.51 10.52 25.13
N GLY A 463 19.51 11.00 25.88
CA GLY A 463 18.35 11.73 25.36
C GLY A 463 18.69 12.87 24.38
N SER A 464 17.69 13.24 23.58
CA SER A 464 17.74 14.01 22.31
C SER A 464 18.42 15.40 22.30
N THR A 465 19.04 15.85 23.39
CA THR A 465 19.70 17.14 23.53
C THR A 465 21.15 17.09 23.02
N MET A 466 21.46 17.82 21.94
CA MET A 466 22.83 17.97 21.41
C MET A 466 23.86 18.38 22.47
N THR A 467 23.46 19.15 23.49
CA THR A 467 24.30 19.57 24.62
C THR A 467 24.94 18.41 25.38
N ASN A 468 24.32 17.22 25.38
CA ASN A 468 24.87 16.03 26.02
C ASN A 468 26.07 15.45 25.26
N TYR A 469 26.20 15.76 23.96
CA TYR A 469 27.24 15.24 23.08
C TYR A 469 28.44 16.20 22.94
N TYR A 470 28.29 17.48 23.28
CA TYR A 470 29.39 18.46 23.37
C TYR A 470 30.22 18.29 24.66
N ASN A 471 30.76 17.09 24.88
CA ASN A 471 31.65 16.80 26.01
C ASN A 471 32.81 15.85 25.60
N PRO A 472 34.00 15.92 26.23
CA PRO A 472 35.16 15.14 25.80
C PRO A 472 35.03 13.62 26.05
N ALA A 473 34.16 13.21 26.98
CA ALA A 473 33.88 11.80 27.23
C ALA A 473 33.09 11.19 26.07
N PHE A 474 32.15 11.93 25.44
CA PHE A 474 31.47 11.47 24.22
C PHE A 474 32.46 11.19 23.08
N ILE A 475 33.39 12.12 22.81
CA ILE A 475 34.41 11.97 21.76
C ILE A 475 35.26 10.72 22.02
N SER A 476 35.76 10.57 23.25
CA SER A 476 36.60 9.43 23.62
C SER A 476 35.83 8.10 23.57
N GLN A 477 34.58 8.09 24.04
CA GLN A 477 33.72 6.91 24.02
C GLN A 477 33.35 6.51 22.58
N PHE A 478 33.12 7.46 21.68
CA PHE A 478 32.84 7.19 20.26
C PHE A 478 34.01 6.45 19.62
N VAL A 479 35.23 6.96 19.79
CA VAL A 479 36.45 6.33 19.24
C VAL A 479 36.65 4.90 19.78
N ILE A 480 36.26 4.63 21.03
CA ILE A 480 36.28 3.27 21.60
C ILE A 480 35.19 2.37 21.00
N CYS A 481 33.97 2.90 20.84
CA CYS A 481 32.82 2.11 20.41
C CYS A 481 32.73 1.90 18.90
N GLU A 482 33.37 2.74 18.10
CA GLU A 482 33.38 2.67 16.63
C GLU A 482 33.96 1.35 16.11
N ALA A 483 34.89 0.74 16.86
CA ALA A 483 35.40 -0.60 16.62
C ALA A 483 34.31 -1.71 16.59
N ALA A 484 33.13 -1.47 17.16
CA ALA A 484 32.02 -2.44 17.15
C ALA A 484 31.19 -2.39 15.85
N PHE A 485 31.07 -1.23 15.22
CA PHE A 485 30.44 -1.07 13.91
C PHE A 485 31.14 0.07 13.14
N PRO A 486 32.26 -0.23 12.45
CA PRO A 486 33.08 0.81 11.82
C PRO A 486 32.36 1.61 10.75
N CYS A 487 32.81 2.85 10.54
CA CYS A 487 32.21 3.76 9.56
C CYS A 487 32.37 3.25 8.11
N GLU A 488 33.41 2.47 7.83
CA GLU A 488 33.59 1.72 6.58
C GLU A 488 32.48 0.66 6.41
N LYS A 489 32.29 -0.19 7.44
CA LYS A 489 31.26 -1.24 7.47
C LYS A 489 29.84 -0.65 7.34
N MET A 490 29.61 0.53 7.92
CA MET A 490 28.37 1.30 7.74
C MET A 490 28.16 1.71 6.27
N VAL A 491 29.18 2.23 5.58
CA VAL A 491 29.09 2.60 4.16
C VAL A 491 28.81 1.36 3.30
N GLU A 492 29.49 0.25 3.56
CA GLU A 492 29.24 -1.03 2.88
C GLU A 492 27.80 -1.51 3.09
N TYR A 493 27.30 -1.49 4.33
CA TYR A 493 25.93 -1.87 4.65
C TYR A 493 24.88 -0.98 3.96
N HIS A 494 25.09 0.34 3.95
CA HIS A 494 24.21 1.27 3.23
C HIS A 494 24.19 0.98 1.73
N ASN A 495 25.35 0.78 1.10
CA ASN A 495 25.42 0.41 -0.32
C ASN A 495 24.71 -0.93 -0.60
N LYS A 496 24.84 -1.91 0.30
CA LYS A 496 24.23 -3.22 0.17
C LYS A 496 22.70 -3.15 0.24
N ILE A 497 22.16 -2.45 1.24
CA ILE A 497 20.72 -2.21 1.38
C ILE A 497 20.18 -1.39 0.21
N LEU A 498 20.90 -0.35 -0.24
CA LEU A 498 20.51 0.45 -1.39
C LEU A 498 20.35 -0.43 -2.65
N LYS A 499 21.40 -1.20 -3.02
CA LYS A 499 21.38 -2.11 -4.18
C LYS A 499 20.20 -3.08 -4.15
N ILE A 500 19.87 -3.66 -3.00
CA ILE A 500 18.71 -4.54 -2.84
C ILE A 500 17.42 -3.75 -3.09
N THR A 501 17.22 -2.60 -2.44
CA THR A 501 16.00 -1.81 -2.62
C THR A 501 15.82 -1.27 -4.04
N GLU A 502 16.90 -0.94 -4.75
CA GLU A 502 16.87 -0.52 -6.16
C GLU A 502 16.50 -1.66 -7.10
N LYS A 503 17.12 -2.84 -6.93
CA LYS A 503 16.81 -4.08 -7.65
C LYS A 503 15.31 -4.40 -7.63
N TYR A 504 14.71 -4.39 -6.43
CA TYR A 504 13.29 -4.68 -6.28
C TYR A 504 12.38 -3.53 -6.74
N THR A 505 12.78 -2.27 -6.56
CA THR A 505 12.06 -1.11 -7.13
C THR A 505 12.01 -1.18 -8.66
N MET A 506 13.12 -1.58 -9.32
CA MET A 506 13.18 -1.78 -10.77
C MET A 506 12.29 -2.95 -11.22
N ALA A 507 12.31 -4.07 -10.50
CA ALA A 507 11.45 -5.22 -10.78
C ALA A 507 9.96 -4.86 -10.71
N ILE A 508 9.54 -4.11 -9.68
CA ILE A 508 8.17 -3.59 -9.54
C ILE A 508 7.79 -2.73 -10.74
N ARG A 509 8.65 -1.77 -11.12
CA ARG A 509 8.37 -0.85 -12.24
C ARG A 509 8.14 -1.63 -13.55
N ARG A 510 9.01 -2.58 -13.90
CA ARG A 510 8.87 -3.40 -15.13
C ARG A 510 7.59 -4.24 -15.10
N TYR A 511 7.38 -4.95 -14.00
CA TYR A 511 6.24 -5.87 -13.89
C TYR A 511 4.89 -5.14 -13.92
N CYS A 512 4.81 -3.98 -13.26
CA CYS A 512 3.60 -3.16 -13.31
C CYS A 512 3.39 -2.52 -14.69
N ALA A 513 4.45 -2.16 -15.43
CA ALA A 513 4.32 -1.64 -16.79
C ALA A 513 3.73 -2.69 -17.73
N TYR A 514 4.22 -3.94 -17.63
CA TYR A 514 3.63 -5.09 -18.30
C TYR A 514 2.16 -5.33 -17.90
N SER A 515 1.87 -5.40 -16.60
CA SER A 515 0.51 -5.64 -16.08
C SER A 515 -0.50 -4.55 -16.49
N THR A 516 -0.06 -3.30 -16.57
CA THR A 516 -0.91 -2.20 -17.08
C THR A 516 -1.19 -2.37 -18.56
N VAL A 517 -0.20 -2.73 -19.40
CA VAL A 517 -0.44 -3.03 -20.82
C VAL A 517 -1.48 -4.15 -21.00
N GLU A 518 -1.42 -5.22 -20.21
CA GLU A 518 -2.44 -6.29 -20.23
C GLU A 518 -3.83 -5.81 -19.78
N SER A 519 -3.89 -4.98 -18.73
CA SER A 519 -5.13 -4.39 -18.22
C SER A 519 -5.79 -3.45 -19.23
N LEU A 520 -4.99 -2.67 -19.98
CA LEU A 520 -5.45 -1.80 -21.06
C LEU A 520 -5.86 -2.61 -22.31
N ARG A 521 -5.12 -3.66 -22.68
CA ARG A 521 -5.52 -4.63 -23.72
C ARG A 521 -6.89 -5.23 -23.41
N PHE A 522 -7.14 -5.61 -22.15
CA PHE A 522 -8.45 -6.10 -21.72
C PHE A 522 -9.57 -5.09 -22.01
N LEU A 523 -9.36 -3.79 -21.74
CA LEU A 523 -10.38 -2.77 -22.05
C LEU A 523 -10.72 -2.73 -23.55
N LEU A 524 -9.71 -2.79 -24.42
CA LEU A 524 -9.89 -2.81 -25.88
C LEU A 524 -10.60 -4.08 -26.38
N ILE A 525 -10.12 -5.26 -25.98
CA ILE A 525 -10.63 -6.58 -26.45
C ILE A 525 -12.10 -6.80 -26.07
N TYR A 526 -12.47 -6.41 -24.85
CA TYR A 526 -13.80 -6.64 -24.29
C TYR A 526 -14.72 -5.42 -24.36
N ASN A 527 -14.23 -4.31 -24.93
CA ASN A 527 -14.92 -3.01 -25.04
C ASN A 527 -15.47 -2.55 -23.67
N SER A 528 -14.61 -2.64 -22.66
CA SER A 528 -14.92 -2.31 -21.26
C SER A 528 -14.71 -0.83 -20.99
N ARG A 529 -15.54 -0.26 -20.10
CA ARG A 529 -15.42 1.10 -19.56
C ARG A 529 -15.07 1.11 -18.06
N LYS A 530 -14.49 0.02 -17.55
CA LYS A 530 -14.02 -0.03 -16.15
C LYS A 530 -12.91 1.01 -15.95
N THR A 531 -13.07 1.85 -14.92
CA THR A 531 -11.96 2.60 -14.34
C THR A 531 -10.97 1.60 -13.74
N LEU A 532 -9.67 1.78 -13.99
CA LEU A 532 -8.63 0.90 -13.48
C LEU A 532 -7.80 1.61 -12.40
N PRO A 533 -7.59 1.01 -11.21
CA PRO A 533 -6.48 1.37 -10.34
C PRO A 533 -5.17 0.89 -10.98
N LEU A 534 -4.33 1.83 -11.40
CA LEU A 534 -3.04 1.59 -12.02
C LEU A 534 -1.91 2.04 -11.09
N TRP A 535 -0.72 1.49 -11.28
CA TRP A 535 0.47 1.85 -10.50
C TRP A 535 1.31 2.88 -11.25
N ASN A 536 1.47 4.07 -10.66
CA ASN A 536 2.36 5.10 -11.19
C ASN A 536 3.82 4.76 -10.86
N TYR A 537 4.59 4.43 -11.90
CA TYR A 537 5.99 3.97 -11.81
C TYR A 537 6.96 5.00 -11.25
N THR A 538 6.71 6.29 -11.49
CA THR A 538 7.58 7.40 -11.11
C THR A 538 7.27 7.87 -9.68
N GLU A 539 6.00 8.10 -9.36
CA GLU A 539 5.57 8.60 -8.05
C GLU A 539 5.47 7.51 -6.97
N GLY A 540 5.36 6.23 -7.36
CA GLY A 540 5.14 5.12 -6.44
C GLY A 540 3.80 5.21 -5.72
N ARG A 541 2.72 5.45 -6.47
CA ARG A 541 1.36 5.67 -5.97
C ARG A 541 0.34 5.01 -6.89
N THR A 542 -0.84 4.70 -6.35
CA THR A 542 -1.98 4.23 -7.14
C THR A 542 -2.74 5.42 -7.71
N SER A 543 -3.14 5.34 -8.98
CA SER A 543 -3.98 6.32 -9.66
C SER A 543 -5.15 5.62 -10.35
N TYR A 544 -6.34 6.25 -10.34
CA TYR A 544 -7.54 5.68 -10.95
C TYR A 544 -7.79 6.33 -12.30
N HIS A 545 -7.70 5.54 -13.38
CA HIS A 545 -7.84 6.03 -14.74
C HIS A 545 -9.09 5.46 -15.41
N GLY A 546 -9.99 6.36 -15.83
CA GLY A 546 -11.15 6.04 -16.66
C GLY A 546 -10.92 6.63 -18.05
N PHE A 547 -10.93 5.77 -19.07
CA PHE A 547 -10.63 6.15 -20.45
C PHE A 547 -11.91 6.53 -21.21
N GLN A 548 -11.88 7.64 -21.93
CA GLN A 548 -13.02 8.16 -22.70
C GLN A 548 -13.20 7.42 -24.02
N ASN A 549 -12.10 7.03 -24.68
CA ASN A 549 -12.13 6.43 -26.02
C ASN A 549 -11.00 5.41 -26.25
N LYS A 550 -11.09 4.64 -27.34
CA LYS A 550 -10.12 3.58 -27.66
C LYS A 550 -8.74 4.11 -28.08
N THR A 551 -8.67 5.29 -28.67
CA THR A 551 -7.41 5.91 -29.10
C THR A 551 -6.57 6.29 -27.88
N GLU A 552 -7.20 6.82 -26.83
CA GLU A 552 -6.58 7.11 -25.54
C GLU A 552 -5.95 5.85 -24.92
N ILE A 553 -6.70 4.74 -24.86
CA ILE A 553 -6.20 3.45 -24.36
C ILE A 553 -5.02 2.93 -25.20
N GLN A 554 -5.07 3.08 -26.53
CA GLN A 554 -4.00 2.65 -27.43
C GLN A 554 -2.73 3.49 -27.25
N ASN A 555 -2.87 4.82 -27.11
CA ASN A 555 -1.75 5.72 -26.84
C ASN A 555 -1.06 5.36 -25.51
N GLU A 556 -1.84 5.06 -24.46
CA GLU A 556 -1.32 4.67 -23.14
C GLU A 556 -0.56 3.33 -23.20
N ILE A 557 -1.08 2.36 -23.96
CA ILE A 557 -0.39 1.09 -24.24
C ILE A 557 0.97 1.33 -24.91
N ASP A 558 1.03 2.19 -25.91
CA ASP A 558 2.27 2.42 -26.66
C ASP A 558 3.30 3.25 -25.87
N GLN A 559 2.85 4.16 -24.99
CA GLN A 559 3.71 4.81 -23.99
C GLN A 559 4.33 3.79 -23.02
N HIS A 560 3.52 2.91 -22.41
CA HIS A 560 4.05 1.91 -21.47
C HIS A 560 4.94 0.86 -22.14
N ARG A 561 4.71 0.50 -23.41
CA ARG A 561 5.64 -0.35 -24.18
C ARG A 561 6.97 0.34 -24.43
N THR A 562 6.96 1.65 -24.72
CA THR A 562 8.18 2.44 -24.94
C THR A 562 9.00 2.48 -23.64
N LEU A 563 8.35 2.78 -22.51
CA LEU A 563 8.98 2.74 -21.18
C LEU A 563 9.55 1.36 -20.84
N LEU A 564 8.82 0.26 -21.13
CA LEU A 564 9.31 -1.09 -20.90
C LEU A 564 10.60 -1.36 -21.71
N ALA A 565 10.60 -1.00 -23.00
CA ALA A 565 11.77 -1.18 -23.87
C ALA A 565 12.98 -0.31 -23.47
N GLU A 566 12.76 0.88 -22.90
CA GLU A 566 13.82 1.69 -22.29
C GLU A 566 14.38 1.04 -21.02
N MET A 567 13.50 0.53 -20.16
CA MET A 567 13.87 -0.14 -18.92
C MET A 567 14.63 -1.46 -19.14
N ASP A 568 14.36 -2.18 -20.23
CA ASP A 568 15.05 -3.42 -20.56
C ASP A 568 16.47 -3.15 -21.09
N LYS A 569 16.67 -2.14 -21.96
CA LYS A 569 17.99 -1.68 -22.42
C LYS A 569 18.92 -1.29 -21.28
N ILE A 570 18.40 -0.61 -20.26
CA ILE A 570 19.17 -0.25 -19.05
C ILE A 570 19.68 -1.50 -18.32
N CYS A 571 18.99 -2.64 -18.43
CA CYS A 571 19.44 -3.90 -17.84
C CYS A 571 20.58 -4.56 -18.62
N GLU A 572 20.52 -4.55 -19.94
CA GLU A 572 21.55 -5.15 -20.80
C GLU A 572 22.92 -4.49 -20.54
N VAL A 573 22.95 -3.15 -20.53
CA VAL A 573 24.15 -2.35 -20.20
C VAL A 573 24.64 -2.60 -18.76
N ALA A 574 23.74 -2.79 -17.80
CA ALA A 574 24.12 -3.09 -16.41
C ALA A 574 24.70 -4.51 -16.23
N VAL A 575 24.26 -5.47 -17.03
CA VAL A 575 24.81 -6.85 -17.06
C VAL A 575 26.18 -6.87 -17.72
N GLU A 576 26.37 -6.15 -18.83
CA GLU A 576 27.67 -6.02 -19.49
C GLU A 576 28.73 -5.40 -18.55
N HIS A 577 28.41 -4.28 -17.88
CA HIS A 577 29.32 -3.67 -16.92
C HIS A 577 29.59 -4.51 -15.65
N THR A 578 28.72 -5.46 -15.27
CA THR A 578 29.05 -6.39 -14.17
C THR A 578 29.98 -7.51 -14.62
N LEU A 579 29.94 -7.91 -15.89
CA LEU A 579 30.85 -8.91 -16.45
C LEU A 579 32.26 -8.34 -16.68
N GLU A 580 32.38 -7.11 -17.19
CA GLU A 580 33.68 -6.44 -17.37
C GLU A 580 34.43 -6.22 -16.04
N ASN A 581 33.71 -5.87 -14.97
CA ASN A 581 34.30 -5.70 -13.62
C ASN A 581 34.61 -7.01 -12.88
N THR A 582 34.40 -8.18 -13.51
CA THR A 582 34.87 -9.48 -13.00
C THR A 582 36.11 -10.03 -13.72
N PHE A 583 36.68 -9.27 -14.66
CA PHE A 583 37.86 -9.66 -15.44
C PHE A 583 39.00 -8.61 -15.41
N VAL A 584 39.17 -7.90 -14.29
CA VAL A 584 40.30 -7.02 -13.97
C VAL A 584 40.84 -7.32 -12.57
#